data_AF-A0A0S4JPA9-F1
#
_entry.id   AF-A0A0S4JPA9-F1
#
_cell.length_a   1.000
_cell.length_b   1.000
_cell.length_c   1.000
_cell.angle_alpha   90.00
_cell.angle_beta   90.00
_cell.angle_gamma   90.00
#
_symmetry.space_group_name_H-M   'P 1'
#
loop_
_entity.id
_entity.type
_entity.pdbx_description
1 polymer ?
#
loop_
_entity_poly.entity_id
_entity_poly.type
_entity_poly.pdbx_seq_one_letter_code
_entity_poly.pdbx_strand_id
1 'polypeptide(L)'
;MHLSMLPHRRRSRKPQLLPAFSALSADSGFRKKFRAFVEAPCVRDVLVSLASVATSIDSVEWVGSAFQAIAAKSEQGKRLLSTAEVRDALVTMSLHVYSPLSGAAVANAFHTIITGEPRAQILFGVPPVREALLHMITGASRHTRSSASDPLFVQHMSRWVSSLVVNNTHNTTLFTTKKVRDGLVSNVSTS
;
A
#
# COMPACT_ATOMS: atom_id res chain seq x y z
N MET A 1 -33.97 51.95 -3.40
CA MET A 1 -34.37 51.40 -2.09
C MET A 1 -34.83 49.97 -2.32
N HIS A 2 -33.92 49.00 -2.34
CA HIS A 2 -33.41 48.19 -1.22
C HIS A 2 -34.32 47.01 -0.84
N LEU A 3 -33.72 45.82 -0.85
CA LEU A 3 -34.11 44.52 -0.26
C LEU A 3 -34.92 43.53 -1.13
N SER A 4 -34.21 42.63 -1.79
CA SER A 4 -34.57 41.20 -1.80
C SER A 4 -33.36 40.31 -2.11
N MET A 5 -33.42 39.06 -1.62
CA MET A 5 -32.50 37.92 -1.83
C MET A 5 -31.38 37.73 -0.79
N LEU A 6 -31.78 37.25 0.39
CA LEU A 6 -30.95 36.36 1.23
C LEU A 6 -30.99 34.94 0.63
N PRO A 7 -29.84 34.30 0.32
CA PRO A 7 -29.85 32.89 -0.03
C PRO A 7 -29.95 32.01 1.22
N HIS A 8 -30.89 31.07 1.16
CA HIS A 8 -31.08 29.98 2.11
C HIS A 8 -29.80 29.15 2.28
N ARG A 9 -29.44 28.95 3.55
CA ARG A 9 -28.47 27.98 4.04
C ARG A 9 -28.68 26.60 3.40
N ARG A 10 -27.66 26.10 2.69
CA ARG A 10 -27.29 24.67 2.74
C ARG A 10 -25.87 24.56 3.28
N ARG A 11 -25.74 24.69 4.60
CA ARG A 11 -24.56 24.20 5.32
C ARG A 11 -24.53 22.69 5.11
N SER A 12 -23.60 22.24 4.28
CA SER A 12 -23.18 20.84 4.21
C SER A 12 -22.84 20.38 5.63
N ARG A 13 -23.72 19.57 6.23
CA ARG A 13 -23.47 18.91 7.51
C ARG A 13 -22.38 17.87 7.25
N LYS A 14 -21.11 18.28 7.38
CA LYS A 14 -20.03 17.33 7.69
C LYS A 14 -20.47 16.56 8.94
N PRO A 15 -20.45 15.22 8.96
CA PRO A 15 -20.81 14.47 10.15
C PRO A 15 -19.86 14.87 11.30
N GLN A 16 -20.43 15.44 12.36
CA GLN A 16 -19.72 15.87 13.56
C GLN A 16 -19.33 14.67 14.43
N LEU A 17 -18.43 13.81 13.95
CA LEU A 17 -17.86 12.71 14.72
C LEU A 17 -16.60 13.12 15.53
N LEU A 18 -16.25 14.41 15.59
CA LEU A 18 -14.85 14.85 15.76
C LEU A 18 -14.33 15.29 17.16
N PRO A 19 -15.08 15.33 18.28
CA PRO A 19 -14.45 15.51 19.60
C PRO A 19 -14.12 14.18 20.30
N ALA A 20 -15.09 13.25 20.32
CA ALA A 20 -14.99 12.02 21.11
C ALA A 20 -13.97 11.03 20.56
N PHE A 21 -13.87 10.88 19.22
CA PHE A 21 -12.88 9.99 18.60
C PHE A 21 -11.46 10.53 18.77
N SER A 22 -11.30 11.85 18.70
CA SER A 22 -10.03 12.55 18.94
C SER A 22 -9.57 12.35 20.38
N ALA A 23 -10.48 12.52 21.36
CA ALA A 23 -10.22 12.27 22.78
C ALA A 23 -9.90 10.79 23.07
N LEU A 24 -10.63 9.85 22.45
CA LEU A 24 -10.38 8.42 22.59
C LEU A 24 -9.03 8.00 21.97
N SER A 25 -8.65 8.62 20.85
CA SER A 25 -7.34 8.41 20.23
C SER A 25 -6.19 9.00 21.05
N ALA A 26 -6.46 10.00 21.90
CA ALA A 26 -5.52 10.62 22.83
C ALA A 26 -5.30 9.78 24.11
N ASP A 27 -6.21 8.86 24.44
CA ASP A 27 -6.08 7.94 25.56
C ASP A 27 -5.00 6.86 25.30
N SER A 28 -3.99 6.81 26.17
CA SER A 28 -2.86 5.88 26.04
C SER A 28 -3.27 4.42 26.26
N GLY A 29 -4.27 4.17 27.11
CA GLY A 29 -4.83 2.84 27.37
C GLY A 29 -5.56 2.27 26.16
N PHE A 30 -6.39 3.08 25.52
CA PHE A 30 -7.10 2.75 24.28
C PHE A 30 -6.11 2.46 23.15
N ARG A 31 -5.10 3.31 22.94
CA ARG A 31 -4.06 3.05 21.92
C ARG A 31 -3.33 1.74 22.14
N LYS A 32 -3.01 1.39 23.39
CA LYS A 32 -2.35 0.12 23.73
C LYS A 32 -3.25 -1.08 23.43
N LYS A 33 -4.52 -1.04 23.84
CA LYS A 33 -5.49 -2.12 23.57
C LYS A 33 -5.77 -2.26 22.07
N PHE A 34 -5.97 -1.14 21.38
CA PHE A 34 -6.17 -1.12 19.93
C PHE A 34 -4.95 -1.67 19.19
N ARG A 35 -3.73 -1.31 19.62
CA ARG A 35 -2.49 -1.88 19.08
C ARG A 35 -2.44 -3.40 19.25
N ALA A 36 -2.70 -3.89 20.45
CA ALA A 36 -2.72 -5.33 20.72
C ALA A 36 -3.77 -6.06 19.86
N PHE A 37 -4.92 -5.42 19.61
CA PHE A 37 -5.94 -5.96 18.70
C PHE A 37 -5.44 -6.04 17.25
N VAL A 38 -4.87 -4.96 16.68
CA VAL A 38 -4.40 -4.96 15.29
C VAL A 38 -3.17 -5.85 15.06
N GLU A 39 -2.44 -6.19 16.12
CA GLU A 39 -1.30 -7.11 16.10
C GLU A 39 -1.71 -8.58 16.33
N ALA A 40 -3.00 -8.87 16.45
CA ALA A 40 -3.49 -10.23 16.62
C ALA A 40 -3.41 -11.03 15.30
N PRO A 41 -3.05 -12.33 15.33
CA PRO A 41 -3.03 -13.20 14.14
C PRO A 41 -4.32 -13.21 13.33
N CYS A 42 -5.47 -13.14 13.99
CA CYS A 42 -6.76 -13.08 13.31
C CYS A 42 -6.91 -11.83 12.41
N VAL A 43 -6.27 -10.71 12.72
CA VAL A 43 -6.29 -9.50 11.89
C VAL A 43 -5.52 -9.73 10.60
N ARG A 44 -4.36 -10.40 10.67
CA ARG A 44 -3.62 -10.83 9.47
C ARG A 44 -4.50 -11.74 8.60
N ASP A 45 -5.16 -12.72 9.20
CA ASP A 45 -5.98 -13.70 8.46
C ASP A 45 -7.19 -13.04 7.77
N VAL A 46 -7.82 -12.07 8.43
CA VAL A 46 -8.87 -11.24 7.84
C VAL A 46 -8.33 -10.42 6.66
N LEU A 47 -7.15 -9.80 6.80
CA LEU A 47 -6.55 -9.02 5.72
C LEU A 47 -6.17 -9.88 4.51
N VAL A 48 -5.62 -11.07 4.75
CA VAL A 48 -5.35 -12.07 3.68
C VAL A 48 -6.65 -12.45 2.98
N SER A 49 -7.72 -12.69 3.73
CA SER A 49 -9.04 -13.01 3.18
C SER A 49 -9.60 -11.85 2.35
N LEU A 50 -9.51 -10.61 2.85
CA LEU A 50 -9.95 -9.42 2.12
C LEU A 50 -9.12 -9.18 0.85
N ALA A 51 -7.81 -9.38 0.92
CA ALA A 51 -6.91 -9.26 -0.22
C ALA A 51 -7.27 -10.24 -1.34
N SER A 52 -7.70 -11.47 -1.00
CA SER A 52 -8.10 -12.47 -2.00
C SER A 52 -9.35 -12.10 -2.81
N VAL A 53 -10.20 -11.22 -2.28
CA VAL A 53 -11.44 -10.75 -2.93
C VAL A 53 -11.36 -9.30 -3.39
N ALA A 54 -10.23 -8.61 -3.15
CA ALA A 54 -10.03 -7.22 -3.52
C ALA A 54 -9.72 -7.08 -5.02
N THR A 55 -10.76 -7.04 -5.85
CA THR A 55 -10.65 -6.96 -7.31
C THR A 55 -10.96 -5.58 -7.90
N SER A 56 -11.52 -4.67 -7.10
CA SER A 56 -11.81 -3.29 -7.50
C SER A 56 -10.69 -2.34 -7.09
N ILE A 57 -10.52 -1.24 -7.83
CA ILE A 57 -9.50 -0.20 -7.56
C ILE A 57 -9.57 0.25 -6.10
N ASP A 58 -10.78 0.61 -5.63
CA ASP A 58 -10.99 1.06 -4.26
C ASP A 58 -10.59 -0.05 -3.28
N SER A 59 -11.12 -1.27 -3.45
CA SER A 59 -10.80 -2.37 -2.52
C SER A 59 -9.29 -2.65 -2.43
N VAL A 60 -8.57 -2.56 -3.55
CA VAL A 60 -7.11 -2.74 -3.58
C VAL A 60 -6.41 -1.63 -2.81
N GLU A 61 -6.83 -0.39 -3.02
CA GLU A 61 -6.29 0.77 -2.30
C GLU A 61 -6.53 0.68 -0.78
N TRP A 62 -7.76 0.37 -0.36
CA TRP A 62 -8.13 0.26 1.04
C TRP A 62 -7.37 -0.87 1.75
N VAL A 63 -7.32 -2.06 1.14
CA VAL A 63 -6.64 -3.22 1.73
C VAL A 63 -5.12 -3.02 1.74
N GLY A 64 -4.52 -2.48 0.68
CA GLY A 64 -3.09 -2.15 0.63
C GLY A 64 -2.72 -1.13 1.71
N SER A 65 -3.55 -0.10 1.88
CA SER A 65 -3.36 0.92 2.92
C SER A 65 -3.48 0.33 4.33
N ALA A 66 -4.35 -0.67 4.54
CA ALA A 66 -4.48 -1.36 5.82
C ALA A 66 -3.20 -2.14 6.19
N PHE A 67 -2.63 -2.89 5.23
CA PHE A 67 -1.33 -3.56 5.43
C PHE A 67 -0.23 -2.56 5.77
N GLN A 68 -0.13 -1.47 5.00
CA GLN A 68 0.84 -0.40 5.27
C GLN A 68 0.64 0.18 6.68
N ALA A 69 -0.59 0.50 7.08
CA ALA A 69 -0.88 1.14 8.35
C ALA A 69 -0.51 0.27 9.56
N ILE A 70 -0.67 -1.05 9.46
CA ILE A 70 -0.28 -2.00 10.52
C ILE A 70 1.25 -2.12 10.57
N ALA A 71 1.90 -2.31 9.42
CA ALA A 71 3.35 -2.42 9.33
C ALA A 71 4.09 -1.13 9.79
N ALA A 72 3.56 0.05 9.46
CA ALA A 72 4.22 1.32 9.76
C ALA A 72 4.20 1.69 11.24
N LYS A 73 3.22 1.19 12.01
CA LYS A 73 2.99 1.60 13.41
C LYS A 73 3.68 0.70 14.44
N SER A 74 4.19 -0.46 14.02
CA SER A 74 4.76 -1.45 14.91
C SER A 74 5.68 -2.45 14.22
N GLU A 75 6.85 -2.70 14.81
CA GLU A 75 7.74 -3.79 14.42
C GLU A 75 7.08 -5.16 14.61
N GLN A 76 6.21 -5.30 15.63
CA GLN A 76 5.42 -6.52 15.80
C GLN A 76 4.40 -6.67 14.67
N GLY A 77 3.81 -5.57 14.21
CA GLY A 77 2.94 -5.53 13.03
C GLY A 77 3.69 -5.97 11.76
N LYS A 78 4.93 -5.51 11.55
CA LYS A 78 5.76 -6.02 10.44
C LYS A 78 5.98 -7.52 10.55
N ARG A 79 6.45 -8.01 11.70
CA ARG A 79 6.69 -9.44 11.93
C ARG A 79 5.45 -10.30 11.72
N LEU A 80 4.29 -9.80 12.15
CA LEU A 80 3.00 -10.46 11.94
C LEU A 80 2.68 -10.60 10.45
N LEU A 81 2.98 -9.56 9.66
CA LEU A 81 2.71 -9.52 8.23
C LEU A 81 3.80 -10.19 7.37
N SER A 82 4.97 -10.49 7.94
CA SER A 82 6.09 -11.16 7.28
C SER A 82 5.85 -12.68 7.11
N THR A 83 4.79 -13.03 6.41
CA THR A 83 4.32 -14.42 6.20
C THR A 83 4.05 -14.70 4.72
N ALA A 84 4.10 -15.98 4.34
CA ALA A 84 3.94 -16.37 2.93
C ALA A 84 2.53 -16.05 2.43
N GLU A 85 1.54 -16.19 3.29
CA GLU A 85 0.14 -15.89 3.03
C GLU A 85 -0.07 -14.41 2.69
N VAL A 86 0.58 -13.50 3.45
CA VAL A 86 0.52 -12.06 3.16
C VAL A 86 1.26 -11.72 1.87
N ARG A 87 2.42 -12.35 1.61
CA ARG A 87 3.13 -12.18 0.34
C ARG A 87 2.24 -12.57 -0.84
N ASP A 88 1.64 -13.75 -0.78
CA ASP A 88 0.85 -14.32 -1.87
C ASP A 88 -0.46 -13.52 -2.07
N ALA A 89 -1.04 -13.02 -0.98
CA ALA A 89 -2.16 -12.08 -1.01
C ALA A 89 -1.80 -10.76 -1.72
N LEU A 90 -0.68 -10.13 -1.36
CA LEU A 90 -0.23 -8.89 -2.00
C LEU A 90 0.15 -9.11 -3.48
N VAL A 91 0.74 -10.25 -3.82
CA VAL A 91 0.99 -10.65 -5.22
C VAL A 91 -0.32 -10.77 -5.98
N THR A 92 -1.34 -11.41 -5.41
CA THR A 92 -2.66 -11.55 -6.03
C THR A 92 -3.30 -10.18 -6.25
N MET A 93 -3.27 -9.30 -5.25
CA MET A 93 -3.80 -7.93 -5.36
C MET A 93 -3.11 -7.10 -6.44
N SER A 94 -1.81 -7.30 -6.66
CA SER A 94 -1.05 -6.58 -7.69
C SER A 94 -1.58 -6.81 -9.12
N LEU A 95 -2.33 -7.90 -9.33
CA LEU A 95 -3.00 -8.21 -10.60
C LEU A 95 -4.23 -7.32 -10.86
N HIS A 96 -4.77 -6.72 -9.81
CA HIS A 96 -5.97 -5.87 -9.83
C HIS A 96 -5.64 -4.38 -9.65
N VAL A 97 -4.38 -4.00 -9.82
CA VAL A 97 -3.94 -2.60 -9.80
C VAL A 97 -4.21 -1.97 -11.17
N TYR A 98 -5.19 -1.07 -11.20
CA TYR A 98 -5.60 -0.35 -12.41
C TYR A 98 -5.47 1.18 -12.26
N SER A 99 -4.91 1.67 -11.14
CA SER A 99 -4.67 3.10 -10.89
C SER A 99 -3.35 3.35 -10.14
N PRO A 100 -2.76 4.56 -10.23
CA PRO A 100 -1.59 4.94 -9.44
C PRO A 100 -1.79 4.82 -7.95
N LEU A 101 -2.97 5.20 -7.45
CA LEU A 101 -3.29 5.19 -6.02
C LEU A 101 -3.34 3.76 -5.48
N SER A 102 -4.06 2.86 -6.16
CA SER A 102 -4.08 1.44 -5.81
C SER A 102 -2.69 0.80 -5.91
N GLY A 103 -1.92 1.15 -6.95
CA GLY A 103 -0.54 0.68 -7.11
C GLY A 103 0.41 1.21 -6.03
N ALA A 104 0.28 2.48 -5.66
CA ALA A 104 1.04 3.11 -4.58
C ALA A 104 0.71 2.47 -3.23
N ALA A 105 -0.55 2.15 -2.96
CA ALA A 105 -0.97 1.47 -1.74
C ALA A 105 -0.33 0.08 -1.62
N VAL A 106 -0.37 -0.73 -2.69
CA VAL A 106 0.26 -2.06 -2.72
C VAL A 106 1.78 -1.96 -2.61
N ALA A 107 2.42 -1.05 -3.37
CA ALA A 107 3.87 -0.83 -3.31
C ALA A 107 4.34 -0.38 -1.92
N ASN A 108 3.58 0.51 -1.25
CA ASN A 108 3.87 0.92 0.12
C ASN A 108 3.68 -0.21 1.13
N ALA A 109 2.68 -1.07 0.96
CA ALA A 109 2.52 -2.24 1.80
C ALA A 109 3.76 -3.14 1.73
N PHE A 110 4.20 -3.50 0.51
CA PHE A 110 5.43 -4.26 0.32
C PHE A 110 6.64 -3.55 0.94
N HIS A 111 6.87 -2.29 0.59
CA HIS A 111 8.01 -1.52 1.10
C HIS A 111 8.04 -1.49 2.63
N THR A 112 6.90 -1.22 3.27
CA THR A 112 6.82 -1.02 4.72
C THR A 112 6.99 -2.33 5.49
N ILE A 113 6.46 -3.44 4.97
CA ILE A 113 6.63 -4.78 5.56
C ILE A 113 8.10 -5.22 5.46
N ILE A 114 8.74 -4.97 4.30
CA ILE A 114 10.10 -5.44 4.01
C ILE A 114 11.17 -4.59 4.72
N THR A 115 10.93 -3.28 4.86
CA THR A 115 11.93 -2.35 5.38
C THR A 115 12.23 -2.61 6.85
N GLY A 116 13.49 -2.95 7.13
CA GLY A 116 13.97 -3.23 8.47
C GLY A 116 13.65 -4.63 8.99
N GLU A 117 13.02 -5.51 8.19
CA GLU A 117 12.68 -6.88 8.60
C GLU A 117 13.38 -7.91 7.69
N PRO A 118 14.53 -8.49 8.13
CA PRO A 118 15.32 -9.42 7.32
C PRO A 118 14.54 -10.66 6.87
N ARG A 119 13.62 -11.18 7.69
CA ARG A 119 12.80 -12.34 7.32
C ARG A 119 11.89 -12.01 6.15
N ALA A 120 11.30 -10.80 6.14
CA ALA A 120 10.50 -10.31 5.02
C ALA A 120 11.34 -10.16 3.75
N GLN A 121 12.56 -9.63 3.85
CA GLN A 121 13.43 -9.47 2.67
C GLN A 121 13.73 -10.79 1.97
N ILE A 122 13.94 -11.87 2.72
CA ILE A 122 14.13 -13.21 2.15
C ILE A 122 12.82 -13.74 1.59
N LEU A 123 11.74 -13.66 2.36
CA LEU A 123 10.44 -14.23 2.01
C LEU A 123 9.81 -13.60 0.76
N PHE A 124 9.96 -12.29 0.62
CA PHE A 124 9.46 -11.50 -0.51
C PHE A 124 10.49 -11.44 -1.67
N GLY A 125 11.70 -11.93 -1.46
CA GLY A 125 12.77 -12.00 -2.46
C GLY A 125 12.58 -13.08 -3.54
N VAL A 126 11.34 -13.36 -3.96
CA VAL A 126 10.99 -14.52 -4.79
C VAL A 126 10.43 -14.11 -6.16
N PRO A 127 10.55 -14.97 -7.20
CA PRO A 127 10.11 -14.63 -8.56
C PRO A 127 8.66 -14.12 -8.68
N PRO A 128 7.65 -14.67 -7.96
CA PRO A 128 6.29 -14.12 -8.01
C PRO A 128 6.18 -12.64 -7.62
N VAL A 129 6.98 -12.19 -6.65
CA VAL A 129 7.01 -10.78 -6.20
C VAL A 129 7.64 -9.89 -7.27
N ARG A 130 8.66 -10.39 -7.99
CA ARG A 130 9.22 -9.70 -9.16
C ARG A 130 8.19 -9.57 -10.29
N GLU A 131 7.45 -10.64 -10.58
CA GLU A 131 6.44 -10.60 -11.63
C GLU A 131 5.27 -9.67 -11.27
N ALA A 132 4.86 -9.62 -10.01
CA ALA A 132 3.91 -8.63 -9.49
C ALA A 132 4.39 -7.17 -9.72
N LEU A 133 5.66 -6.89 -9.41
CA LEU A 133 6.28 -5.59 -9.69
C LEU A 133 6.20 -5.24 -11.18
N LEU A 134 6.61 -6.16 -12.05
CA LEU A 134 6.59 -5.96 -13.51
C LEU A 134 5.16 -5.81 -14.05
N HIS A 135 4.21 -6.57 -13.50
CA HIS A 135 2.80 -6.44 -13.85
C HIS A 135 2.28 -5.04 -13.53
N MET A 136 2.54 -4.52 -12.33
CA MET A 136 2.11 -3.17 -11.97
C MET A 136 2.80 -2.08 -12.80
N ILE A 137 4.11 -2.21 -13.07
CA ILE A 137 4.85 -1.28 -13.94
C ILE A 137 4.20 -1.21 -15.32
N THR A 138 3.92 -2.36 -15.93
CA THR A 138 3.38 -2.44 -17.30
C THR A 138 1.87 -2.21 -17.39
N GLY A 139 1.13 -2.59 -16.34
CA GLY A 139 -0.32 -2.43 -16.23
C GLY A 139 -0.73 -0.97 -16.03
N ALA A 140 0.03 -0.20 -15.24
CA ALA A 140 -0.17 1.24 -15.07
C ALA A 140 -0.06 2.00 -16.40
N SER A 141 0.84 1.58 -17.30
CA SER A 141 1.01 2.19 -18.62
C SER A 141 -0.17 1.95 -19.57
N ARG A 142 -0.98 0.90 -19.35
CA ARG A 142 -2.08 0.51 -20.25
C ARG A 142 -3.41 1.20 -19.93
N HIS A 143 -3.69 1.44 -18.66
CA HIS A 143 -5.03 1.89 -18.22
C HIS A 143 -5.18 3.40 -18.22
N THR A 144 -4.07 4.13 -18.08
CA THR A 144 -4.08 5.59 -18.04
C THR A 144 -2.71 6.10 -18.49
N ARG A 145 -2.60 6.63 -19.72
CA ARG A 145 -1.35 7.25 -20.24
C ARG A 145 -0.81 8.37 -19.32
N SER A 146 -1.65 8.96 -18.48
CA SER A 146 -1.30 9.96 -17.46
C SER A 146 -0.80 9.36 -16.13
N SER A 147 -0.97 8.06 -15.89
CA SER A 147 -0.73 7.43 -14.58
C SER A 147 0.61 6.75 -14.44
N ALA A 148 1.16 6.20 -15.52
CA ALA A 148 2.51 5.65 -15.50
C ALA A 148 3.55 6.73 -15.19
N SER A 149 3.30 7.95 -15.65
CA SER A 149 4.12 9.14 -15.38
C SER A 149 3.83 9.81 -14.04
N ASP A 150 2.98 9.23 -13.17
CA ASP A 150 2.75 9.76 -11.83
C ASP A 150 4.04 9.60 -10.99
N PRO A 151 4.70 10.72 -10.60
CA PRO A 151 5.96 10.66 -9.87
C PRO A 151 5.84 9.91 -8.54
N LEU A 152 4.66 9.94 -7.91
CA LEU A 152 4.41 9.24 -6.66
C LEU A 152 4.42 7.73 -6.87
N PHE A 153 3.76 7.25 -7.93
CA PHE A 153 3.75 5.82 -8.25
C PHE A 153 5.18 5.30 -8.50
N VAL A 154 5.96 5.99 -9.32
CA VAL A 154 7.36 5.62 -9.59
C VAL A 154 8.20 5.65 -8.31
N GLN A 155 8.00 6.65 -7.45
CA GLN A 155 8.70 6.74 -6.16
C GLN A 155 8.39 5.53 -5.27
N HIS A 156 7.12 5.12 -5.17
CA HIS A 156 6.73 3.99 -4.33
C HIS A 156 7.28 2.65 -4.86
N MET A 157 7.24 2.45 -6.18
CA MET A 157 7.83 1.26 -6.81
C MET A 157 9.35 1.21 -6.60
N SER A 158 10.02 2.35 -6.72
CA SER A 158 11.48 2.45 -6.49
C SER A 158 11.85 2.17 -5.03
N ARG A 159 11.06 2.67 -4.06
CA ARG A 159 11.25 2.39 -2.64
C ARG A 159 11.08 0.90 -2.30
N TRP A 160 10.09 0.25 -2.91
CA TRP A 160 9.89 -1.18 -2.75
C TRP A 160 11.06 -2.00 -3.30
N VAL A 161 11.53 -1.71 -4.52
CA VAL A 161 12.72 -2.38 -5.07
C VAL A 161 13.94 -2.15 -4.19
N SER A 162 14.13 -0.92 -3.72
CA SER A 162 15.22 -0.56 -2.81
C SER A 162 15.17 -1.37 -1.50
N SER A 163 13.99 -1.52 -0.89
CA SER A 163 13.86 -2.30 0.36
C SER A 163 14.17 -3.79 0.18
N LEU A 164 14.00 -4.33 -1.03
CA LEU A 164 14.37 -5.71 -1.35
C LEU A 164 15.87 -5.90 -1.61
N VAL A 165 16.55 -4.90 -2.20
CA VAL A 165 17.92 -5.06 -2.71
C VAL A 165 18.98 -4.54 -1.73
N VAL A 166 18.76 -3.39 -1.08
CA VAL A 166 19.80 -2.65 -0.33
C VAL A 166 20.43 -3.47 0.80
N ASN A 167 19.67 -4.39 1.41
CA ASN A 167 20.13 -5.20 2.54
C ASN A 167 20.15 -6.71 2.24
N ASN A 168 19.89 -7.13 0.99
CA ASN A 168 19.88 -8.53 0.61
C ASN A 168 20.44 -8.72 -0.81
N THR A 169 21.74 -9.06 -0.87
CA THR A 169 22.46 -9.27 -2.13
C THR A 169 21.91 -10.44 -2.96
N HIS A 170 21.21 -11.39 -2.34
CA HIS A 170 20.55 -12.48 -3.06
C HIS A 170 19.42 -11.96 -3.95
N ASN A 171 18.71 -10.91 -3.52
CA ASN A 171 17.62 -10.31 -4.28
C ASN A 171 18.12 -9.46 -5.45
N THR A 172 19.38 -9.02 -5.43
CA THR A 172 19.97 -8.17 -6.47
C THR A 172 19.81 -8.81 -7.85
N THR A 173 20.18 -10.07 -8.01
CA THR A 173 20.11 -10.78 -9.31
C THR A 173 18.68 -10.83 -9.86
N LEU A 174 17.69 -10.86 -8.97
CA LEU A 174 16.29 -10.98 -9.33
C LEU A 174 15.64 -9.62 -9.66
N PHE A 175 15.96 -8.57 -8.89
CA PHE A 175 15.27 -7.27 -8.98
C PHE A 175 16.07 -6.19 -9.72
N THR A 176 17.37 -6.34 -9.97
CA THR A 176 18.17 -5.40 -10.78
C THR A 176 18.30 -5.83 -12.24
N THR A 177 17.35 -6.62 -12.74
CA THR A 177 17.35 -7.06 -14.14
C THR A 177 17.08 -5.89 -15.09
N LYS A 178 17.59 -6.01 -16.32
CA LYS A 178 17.30 -5.04 -17.40
C LYS A 178 15.79 -4.79 -17.54
N LYS A 179 14.97 -5.84 -17.43
CA LYS A 179 13.50 -5.73 -17.54
C LYS A 179 12.88 -4.84 -16.46
N VAL A 180 13.30 -4.99 -15.19
CA VAL A 180 12.79 -4.15 -14.09
C VAL A 180 13.25 -2.71 -14.26
N ARG A 181 14.53 -2.50 -14.56
CA ARG A 181 15.10 -1.16 -14.77
C ARG A 181 14.43 -0.44 -15.94
N ASP A 182 14.37 -1.08 -17.10
CA ASP A 182 13.81 -0.47 -18.32
C ASP A 182 12.32 -0.18 -18.13
N GLY A 183 11.59 -1.04 -17.41
CA GLY A 183 10.21 -0.78 -17.00
C GLY A 183 10.06 0.46 -16.12
N LEU A 184 10.86 0.59 -15.06
CA LEU A 184 10.84 1.79 -14.20
C LEU A 184 11.23 3.06 -14.95
N VAL A 185 12.24 3.00 -15.83
CA VAL A 185 12.69 4.14 -16.65
C VAL A 185 11.61 4.55 -17.64
N SER A 186 10.94 3.59 -18.28
CA SER A 186 9.89 3.87 -19.27
C SER A 186 8.73 4.71 -18.68
N ASN A 187 8.45 4.53 -17.39
CA ASN A 187 7.43 5.31 -16.68
C ASN A 187 7.86 6.76 -16.42
N VAL A 188 9.17 7.06 -16.36
CA VAL A 188 9.68 8.43 -16.16
C VAL A 188 9.78 9.19 -17.49
N SER A 189 10.14 8.49 -18.58
CA SER A 189 10.33 9.12 -19.89
C SER A 189 9.03 9.47 -20.63
N THR A 190 7.87 9.08 -20.11
CA THR A 190 6.54 9.39 -20.66
C THR A 190 5.88 10.62 -20.02
N SER A 191 6.60 11.34 -19.14
CA SER A 191 6.18 12.62 -18.52
C SER A 191 6.63 13.80 -19.37
#